data_AF-A0A6G7RVD9-F1
#
_entry.id   AF-A0A6G7RVD9-F1
#
_cell.length_a   1.000
_cell.length_b   1.000
_cell.length_c   1.000
_cell.angle_alpha   90.00
_cell.angle_beta   90.00
_cell.angle_gamma   90.00
#
_symmetry.space_group_name_H-M   'P 1'
#
loop_
_entity.id
_entity.type
_entity.pdbx_description
1 polymer ?
#
loop_
_entity_poly.entity_id
_entity_poly.type
_entity_poly.pdbx_seq_one_letter_code
_entity_poly.pdbx_strand_id
1 'polypeptide(L)'
;MALGSLCLILGLQSCQTTEDSAIVEEEALTKELSTELLEKLAQAQINTDDVKYVDFLLPDGSTTEMIEVEGDIYMTESQILNMKTTASENSRNYRTNNLVSQGKTITIIGYTGGGGYGLSSKERTALQWAVNNYNALSGVSISFQLTFGTNYSNKDMVVYHNPSQSGAGGSAGFPENGNPYKWVQIYGLDNYDTNVVEHVITHEIGHSVGFRHTDWFNRASCGQNVNEGAGSIGAIDLGGNSPETSVMLACFSSNEDGEFGVDDINGLQIMY
;
A
#
# COMPACT_ATOMS: atom_id res chain seq x y z
N MET A 1 80.60 -13.41 49.96
CA MET A 1 81.28 -12.76 48.82
C MET A 1 80.33 -12.75 47.64
N ALA A 2 80.30 -11.65 46.90
CA ALA A 2 79.52 -11.33 45.69
C ALA A 2 77.99 -11.15 45.91
N LEU A 3 77.47 -9.91 46.03
CA LEU A 3 77.18 -8.87 45.01
C LEU A 3 76.17 -9.30 43.92
N GLY A 4 75.05 -8.55 43.82
CA GLY A 4 74.36 -8.36 42.53
C GLY A 4 72.84 -8.15 42.52
N SER A 5 72.39 -6.96 42.95
CA SER A 5 71.34 -6.12 42.31
C SER A 5 69.93 -6.66 41.99
N LEU A 6 68.99 -6.20 42.83
CA LEU A 6 67.70 -5.52 42.54
C LEU A 6 66.95 -5.77 41.22
N CYS A 7 65.69 -6.24 41.32
CA CYS A 7 64.61 -5.76 40.44
C CYS A 7 63.21 -5.88 41.12
N LEU A 8 62.40 -4.83 40.97
CA LEU A 8 61.06 -4.63 41.50
C LEU A 8 60.05 -5.69 41.01
N ILE A 9 59.23 -6.24 41.91
CA ILE A 9 58.02 -6.99 41.57
C ILE A 9 56.81 -6.12 41.95
N LEU A 10 56.13 -5.56 40.95
CA LEU A 10 54.77 -5.02 41.09
C LEU A 10 53.79 -6.19 41.06
N GLY A 11 53.14 -6.47 42.19
CA GLY A 11 52.04 -7.42 42.27
C GLY A 11 50.72 -6.72 41.92
N LEU A 12 50.08 -7.12 40.82
CA LEU A 12 48.66 -6.85 40.58
C LEU A 12 47.90 -8.12 40.94
N GLN A 13 47.01 -7.98 41.93
CA GLN A 13 46.14 -9.04 42.43
C GLN A 13 45.00 -9.30 41.44
N SER A 14 44.82 -10.58 41.17
CA SER A 14 43.72 -11.22 40.46
C SER A 14 42.37 -11.01 41.16
N CYS A 15 41.35 -10.59 40.42
CA CYS A 15 39.95 -10.92 40.72
C CYS A 15 39.14 -11.01 39.43
N GLN A 16 38.44 -12.13 39.26
CA GLN A 16 37.57 -12.47 38.14
C GLN A 16 36.40 -11.49 38.04
N THR A 17 36.04 -11.13 36.81
CA THR A 17 34.65 -10.78 36.46
C THR A 17 34.30 -11.47 35.15
N THR A 18 33.21 -12.21 35.23
CA THR A 18 32.47 -12.93 34.20
C THR A 18 32.41 -12.19 32.87
N GLU A 19 32.73 -12.90 31.80
CA GLU A 19 32.37 -12.52 30.43
C GLU A 19 30.86 -12.54 30.31
N ASP A 20 30.24 -11.37 30.49
CA ASP A 20 28.90 -11.11 30.02
C ASP A 20 29.05 -10.58 28.59
N SER A 21 28.86 -11.47 27.61
CA SER A 21 28.72 -11.07 26.22
C SER A 21 27.42 -10.30 26.11
N ALA A 22 27.51 -8.97 26.23
CA ALA A 22 26.41 -8.08 25.89
C ALA A 22 26.08 -8.33 24.41
N ILE A 23 25.01 -9.10 24.19
CA ILE A 23 24.26 -9.12 22.95
C ILE A 23 23.72 -7.70 22.82
N VAL A 24 24.37 -6.88 22.00
CA VAL A 24 23.80 -5.61 21.58
C VAL A 24 22.68 -5.98 20.63
N GLU A 25 21.47 -6.09 21.17
CA GLU A 25 20.26 -6.07 20.39
C GLU A 25 20.24 -4.68 19.72
N GLU A 26 20.50 -4.66 18.42
CA GLU A 26 20.34 -3.47 17.59
C GLU A 26 18.84 -3.21 17.51
N GLU A 27 18.27 -2.54 18.52
CA GLU A 27 16.97 -1.90 18.38
C GLU A 27 17.09 -0.95 17.18
N ALA A 28 16.52 -1.37 16.05
CA ALA A 28 16.34 -0.50 14.91
C ALA A 28 15.55 0.72 15.40
N LEU A 29 16.23 1.87 15.50
CA LEU A 29 15.59 3.15 15.75
C LEU A 29 14.51 3.34 14.69
N THR A 30 13.25 3.18 15.07
CA THR A 30 12.11 3.46 14.20
C THR A 30 12.19 4.93 13.85
N LYS A 31 12.37 5.23 12.57
CA LYS A 31 12.32 6.61 12.07
C LYS A 31 10.91 7.12 12.35
N GLU A 32 10.79 8.11 13.23
CA GLU A 32 9.50 8.73 13.55
C GLU A 32 9.04 9.66 12.42
N LEU A 33 7.73 9.70 12.16
CA LEU A 33 7.17 10.66 11.21
C LEU A 33 7.20 12.08 11.78
N SER A 34 7.41 13.07 10.91
CA SER A 34 7.34 14.47 11.32
C SER A 34 5.89 14.87 11.63
N THR A 35 5.72 15.83 12.54
CA THR A 35 4.39 16.40 12.84
C THR A 35 3.72 16.95 11.58
N GLU A 36 4.48 17.53 10.66
CA GLU A 36 3.95 18.04 9.39
C GLU A 36 3.33 16.93 8.52
N LEU A 37 3.98 15.76 8.43
CA LEU A 37 3.44 14.63 7.68
C LEU A 37 2.15 14.11 8.33
N LEU A 38 2.13 13.97 9.65
CA LEU A 38 0.95 13.53 10.40
C LEU A 38 -0.23 14.51 10.26
N GLU A 39 0.04 15.81 10.37
CA GLU A 39 -0.98 16.85 10.16
C GLU A 39 -1.53 16.82 8.74
N LYS A 40 -0.66 16.59 7.74
CA LYS A 40 -1.06 16.51 6.34
C LYS A 40 -1.94 15.30 6.05
N LEU A 41 -1.59 14.13 6.59
CA LEU A 41 -2.41 12.92 6.52
C LEU A 41 -3.78 13.12 7.18
N ALA A 42 -3.79 13.72 8.38
CA ALA A 42 -5.03 14.03 9.09
C ALA A 42 -5.93 15.02 8.32
N GLN A 43 -5.35 16.07 7.72
CA GLN A 43 -6.09 17.01 6.86
C GLN A 43 -6.61 16.35 5.57
N ALA A 44 -5.92 15.32 5.08
CA ALA A 44 -6.38 14.50 3.97
C ALA A 44 -7.39 13.42 4.41
N GLN A 45 -7.72 13.36 5.71
CA GLN A 45 -8.58 12.37 6.34
C GLN A 45 -8.10 10.94 6.11
N ILE A 46 -6.77 10.73 6.22
CA ILE A 46 -6.13 9.41 6.28
C ILE A 46 -5.90 9.06 7.75
N ASN A 47 -6.05 7.78 8.12
CA ASN A 47 -5.70 7.33 9.46
C ASN A 47 -4.21 7.59 9.77
N THR A 48 -3.94 8.22 10.91
CA THR A 48 -2.57 8.42 11.39
C THR A 48 -2.12 7.37 12.40
N ASP A 49 -3.01 6.45 12.78
CA ASP A 49 -2.66 5.31 13.64
C ASP A 49 -1.80 4.30 12.85
N ASP A 50 -0.78 3.74 13.51
CA ASP A 50 0.14 2.73 12.95
C ASP A 50 0.88 3.12 11.66
N VAL A 51 0.94 4.42 11.34
CA VAL A 51 1.70 4.94 10.21
C VAL A 51 3.20 4.79 10.47
N LYS A 52 3.93 4.20 9.51
CA LYS A 52 5.34 3.86 9.66
C LYS A 52 6.11 3.95 8.35
N TYR A 53 7.42 4.18 8.44
CA TYR A 53 8.30 3.99 7.30
C TYR A 53 8.52 2.50 7.02
N VAL A 54 8.63 2.17 5.73
CA VAL A 54 8.84 0.82 5.22
C VAL A 54 9.80 0.83 4.03
N ASP A 55 10.54 -0.27 3.89
CA ASP A 55 11.32 -0.56 2.68
C ASP A 55 10.40 -1.15 1.61
N PHE A 56 9.85 -0.29 0.76
CA PHE A 56 8.95 -0.71 -0.31
C PHE A 56 9.72 -1.37 -1.46
N LEU A 57 9.47 -2.66 -1.68
CA LEU A 57 10.07 -3.44 -2.75
C LEU A 57 9.67 -2.93 -4.15
N LEU A 58 10.57 -2.90 -5.10
CA LEU A 58 10.33 -2.54 -6.51
C LEU A 58 10.45 -3.79 -7.43
N PRO A 59 9.92 -3.74 -8.67
CA PRO A 59 9.94 -4.90 -9.58
C PRO A 59 11.33 -5.43 -9.97
N ASP A 60 12.38 -4.64 -9.78
CA ASP A 60 13.77 -5.04 -10.02
C ASP A 60 14.46 -5.65 -8.78
N GLY A 61 13.73 -5.78 -7.67
CA GLY A 61 14.22 -6.31 -6.40
C GLY A 61 14.90 -5.28 -5.50
N SER A 62 15.06 -4.03 -5.94
CA SER A 62 15.49 -2.93 -5.07
C SER A 62 14.38 -2.49 -4.13
N THR A 63 14.72 -1.74 -3.08
CA THR A 63 13.74 -1.11 -2.19
C THR A 63 13.85 0.40 -2.23
N THR A 64 12.76 1.08 -1.93
CA THR A 64 12.72 2.53 -1.68
C THR A 64 11.97 2.79 -0.40
N GLU A 65 12.44 3.76 0.39
CA GLU A 65 11.72 4.18 1.60
C GLU A 65 10.36 4.79 1.20
N MET A 66 9.30 4.30 1.82
CA MET A 66 7.94 4.83 1.72
C MET A 66 7.28 4.85 3.10
N ILE A 67 6.09 5.42 3.17
CA ILE A 67 5.23 5.44 4.36
C ILE A 67 4.01 4.57 4.07
N GLU A 68 3.79 3.55 4.89
CA GLU A 68 2.59 2.70 4.88
C GLU A 68 1.50 3.37 5.72
N VAL A 69 0.29 3.47 5.15
CA VAL A 69 -0.93 3.95 5.82
C VAL A 69 -2.07 2.99 5.48
N GLU A 70 -3.03 2.82 6.40
CA GLU A 70 -4.27 2.04 6.18
C GLU A 70 -4.05 0.54 5.78
N GLY A 71 -2.80 0.06 5.85
CA GLY A 71 -2.37 -1.33 5.66
C GLY A 71 -1.95 -1.68 4.23
N ASP A 72 -2.45 -0.96 3.23
CA ASP A 72 -2.26 -1.25 1.80
C ASP A 72 -1.92 0.00 0.96
N ILE A 73 -1.85 1.19 1.56
CA ILE A 73 -1.49 2.43 0.87
C ILE A 73 -0.05 2.83 1.20
N TYR A 74 0.76 3.06 0.17
CA TYR A 74 2.17 3.41 0.27
C TYR A 74 2.45 4.72 -0.46
N MET A 75 3.02 5.68 0.25
CA MET A 75 3.32 7.01 -0.29
C MET A 75 4.70 7.48 0.13
N THR A 76 5.36 8.25 -0.72
CA THR A 76 6.55 9.02 -0.34
C THR A 76 6.16 10.24 0.49
N GLU A 77 7.10 10.79 1.27
CA GLU A 77 6.90 12.05 2.00
C GLU A 77 6.42 13.18 1.07
N SER A 78 7.01 13.29 -0.13
CA SER A 78 6.62 14.31 -1.11
C SER A 78 5.16 14.12 -1.57
N GLN A 79 4.72 12.88 -1.79
CA GLN A 79 3.33 12.62 -2.19
C GLN A 79 2.35 13.04 -1.09
N ILE A 80 2.68 12.74 0.17
CA ILE A 80 1.87 13.17 1.33
C ILE A 80 1.78 14.71 1.36
N LEU A 81 2.91 15.41 1.29
CA LEU A 81 2.96 16.88 1.34
C LEU A 81 2.18 17.53 0.18
N ASN A 82 2.18 16.91 -1.01
CA ASN A 82 1.47 17.37 -2.20
C ASN A 82 -0.01 16.96 -2.23
N MET A 83 -0.52 16.19 -1.28
CA MET A 83 -1.93 15.80 -1.25
C MET A 83 -2.84 17.03 -1.23
N LYS A 84 -3.88 17.00 -2.07
CA LYS A 84 -4.95 17.99 -2.00
C LYS A 84 -5.81 17.73 -0.77
N THR A 85 -5.85 18.70 0.14
CA THR A 85 -6.71 18.67 1.32
C THR A 85 -7.93 19.57 1.05
N THR A 86 -9.14 19.07 1.28
CA THR A 86 -10.37 19.86 1.18
C THR A 86 -10.84 20.24 2.56
N ALA A 87 -11.13 21.52 2.78
CA ALA A 87 -11.74 22.07 4.00
C ALA A 87 -13.24 21.73 4.15
N SER A 88 -13.68 20.54 3.70
CA SER A 88 -15.04 20.07 4.00
C SER A 88 -15.01 19.45 5.39
N GLU A 89 -15.32 20.27 6.40
CA GLU A 89 -15.30 19.89 7.82
C GLU A 89 -16.25 18.74 8.17
N ASN A 90 -17.09 18.27 7.26
CA ASN A 90 -18.20 17.37 7.59
C ASN A 90 -18.40 16.21 6.61
N SER A 91 -17.42 15.84 5.80
CA SER A 91 -17.52 14.59 5.04
C SER A 91 -16.20 13.96 4.59
N ARG A 92 -15.94 12.69 4.96
CA ARG A 92 -14.95 11.84 4.27
C ARG A 92 -15.58 11.30 2.98
N ASN A 93 -14.87 11.44 1.87
CA ASN A 93 -15.32 10.91 0.58
C ASN A 93 -14.74 9.51 0.39
N TYR A 94 -15.44 8.61 -0.29
CA TYR A 94 -14.92 7.29 -0.73
C TYR A 94 -13.78 7.38 -1.77
N ARG A 95 -13.28 8.60 -2.00
CA ARG A 95 -12.21 8.90 -2.93
C ARG A 95 -11.28 9.94 -2.35
N THR A 96 -10.06 9.97 -2.85
CA THR A 96 -9.15 11.06 -2.57
C THR A 96 -9.52 12.32 -3.38
N ASN A 97 -8.90 13.45 -3.04
CA ASN A 97 -9.01 14.67 -3.82
C ASN A 97 -8.05 14.71 -5.03
N ASN A 98 -7.11 13.77 -5.09
CA ASN A 98 -6.23 13.60 -6.23
C ASN A 98 -6.86 12.56 -7.16
N LEU A 99 -7.22 12.97 -8.36
CA LEU A 99 -7.78 12.09 -9.38
C LEU A 99 -6.85 12.05 -10.60
N VAL A 100 -6.99 11.00 -11.38
CA VAL A 100 -6.42 10.91 -12.72
C VAL A 100 -7.07 11.99 -13.60
N SER A 101 -6.36 12.50 -14.60
CA SER A 101 -6.97 13.42 -15.57
C SER A 101 -8.06 12.71 -16.38
N GLN A 102 -9.22 13.34 -16.52
CA GLN A 102 -10.31 12.81 -17.34
C GLN A 102 -9.87 12.55 -18.79
N GLY A 103 -10.42 11.50 -19.40
CA GLY A 103 -10.07 11.11 -20.77
C GLY A 103 -8.72 10.41 -20.93
N LYS A 104 -7.97 10.16 -19.83
CA LYS A 104 -6.65 9.53 -19.90
C LYS A 104 -6.77 8.02 -20.20
N THR A 105 -5.98 7.55 -21.17
CA THR A 105 -5.66 6.13 -21.31
C THR A 105 -4.43 5.82 -20.44
N ILE A 106 -4.63 5.03 -19.39
CA ILE A 106 -3.62 4.56 -18.46
C ILE A 106 -2.91 3.36 -19.06
N THR A 107 -1.61 3.47 -19.29
CA THR A 107 -0.78 2.34 -19.71
C THR A 107 -0.39 1.50 -18.50
N ILE A 108 -0.94 0.28 -18.42
CA ILE A 108 -0.69 -0.66 -17.33
C ILE A 108 0.13 -1.84 -17.84
N ILE A 109 1.10 -2.29 -17.04
CA ILE A 109 1.91 -3.46 -17.36
C ILE A 109 1.85 -4.48 -16.23
N GLY A 110 1.52 -5.73 -16.59
CA GLY A 110 1.80 -6.88 -15.74
C GLY A 110 3.26 -7.29 -15.87
N TYR A 111 4.03 -7.14 -14.80
CA TYR A 111 5.46 -7.45 -14.81
C TYR A 111 5.68 -8.96 -14.93
N THR A 112 6.67 -9.37 -15.73
CA THR A 112 6.96 -10.79 -16.03
C THR A 112 8.45 -11.12 -15.88
N GLY A 113 9.19 -10.30 -15.12
CA GLY A 113 10.61 -10.52 -14.86
C GLY A 113 10.89 -11.68 -13.91
N GLY A 114 12.18 -12.02 -13.77
CA GLY A 114 12.65 -13.08 -12.88
C GLY A 114 12.76 -12.64 -11.42
N GLY A 115 13.36 -13.49 -10.57
CA GLY A 115 13.61 -13.19 -9.15
C GLY A 115 12.41 -13.40 -8.22
N GLY A 116 11.31 -13.95 -8.73
CA GLY A 116 10.06 -14.11 -7.98
C GLY A 116 9.15 -12.88 -7.99
N TYR A 117 9.56 -11.80 -8.68
CA TYR A 117 8.79 -10.54 -8.73
C TYR A 117 7.78 -10.49 -9.88
N GLY A 118 7.92 -11.36 -10.89
CA GLY A 118 7.01 -11.44 -12.03
C GLY A 118 5.70 -12.13 -11.67
N LEU A 119 4.60 -11.66 -12.27
CA LEU A 119 3.28 -12.26 -12.13
C LEU A 119 3.26 -13.68 -12.73
N SER A 120 2.71 -14.60 -11.97
CA SER A 120 2.35 -15.96 -12.41
C SER A 120 1.29 -15.94 -13.51
N SER A 121 1.09 -17.07 -14.19
CA SER A 121 0.02 -17.19 -15.21
C SER A 121 -1.38 -16.90 -14.64
N LYS A 122 -1.62 -17.23 -13.36
CA LYS A 122 -2.89 -16.98 -12.67
C LYS A 122 -3.08 -15.48 -12.45
N GLU A 123 -2.09 -14.81 -11.86
CA GLU A 123 -2.13 -13.37 -11.61
C GLU A 123 -2.20 -12.55 -12.91
N ARG A 124 -1.57 -13.01 -13.99
CA ARG A 124 -1.70 -12.38 -15.32
C ARG A 124 -3.10 -12.51 -15.89
N THR A 125 -3.77 -13.64 -15.62
CA THR A 125 -5.16 -13.85 -16.04
C THR A 125 -6.09 -12.93 -15.26
N ALA A 126 -5.93 -12.90 -13.94
CA ALA A 126 -6.66 -11.99 -13.05
C ALA A 126 -6.47 -10.51 -13.42
N LEU A 127 -5.23 -10.06 -13.70
CA LEU A 127 -4.98 -8.70 -14.16
C LEU A 127 -5.70 -8.37 -15.48
N GLN A 128 -5.75 -9.33 -16.39
CA GLN A 128 -6.48 -9.15 -17.64
C GLN A 128 -7.98 -9.00 -17.40
N TRP A 129 -8.56 -9.74 -16.46
CA TRP A 129 -9.96 -9.64 -16.08
C TRP A 129 -10.27 -8.29 -15.41
N ALA A 130 -9.47 -7.89 -14.40
CA ALA A 130 -9.58 -6.59 -13.75
C ALA A 130 -9.55 -5.42 -14.77
N VAL A 131 -8.58 -5.42 -15.69
CA VAL A 131 -8.50 -4.39 -16.75
C VAL A 131 -9.71 -4.44 -17.69
N ASN A 132 -10.23 -5.61 -18.01
CA ASN A 132 -11.43 -5.74 -18.83
C ASN A 132 -12.65 -5.18 -18.10
N ASN A 133 -12.78 -5.42 -16.80
CA ASN A 133 -13.86 -4.92 -15.97
C ASN A 133 -13.84 -3.39 -15.94
N TYR A 134 -12.70 -2.75 -15.70
CA TYR A 134 -12.57 -1.28 -15.81
C TYR A 134 -12.98 -0.75 -17.19
N ASN A 135 -12.50 -1.40 -18.26
CA ASN A 135 -12.77 -0.97 -19.64
C ASN A 135 -14.20 -1.27 -20.12
N ALA A 136 -14.94 -2.14 -19.43
CA ALA A 136 -16.34 -2.45 -19.74
C ALA A 136 -17.32 -1.41 -19.16
N LEU A 137 -16.87 -0.59 -18.21
CA LEU A 137 -17.72 0.40 -17.57
C LEU A 137 -18.15 1.50 -18.55
N SER A 138 -19.43 1.85 -18.47
CA SER A 138 -20.01 2.97 -19.21
C SER A 138 -20.03 4.22 -18.35
N GLY A 139 -19.78 5.38 -18.97
CA GLY A 139 -19.82 6.68 -18.28
C GLY A 139 -18.59 6.96 -17.41
N VAL A 140 -17.48 6.25 -17.64
CA VAL A 140 -16.18 6.46 -16.99
C VAL A 140 -15.21 6.97 -18.06
N SER A 141 -14.59 8.15 -17.88
CA SER A 141 -13.75 8.76 -18.93
C SER A 141 -12.31 8.25 -19.01
N ILE A 142 -11.82 7.52 -18.01
CA ILE A 142 -10.51 6.88 -18.06
C ILE A 142 -10.60 5.48 -18.69
N SER A 143 -9.50 5.01 -19.27
CA SER A 143 -9.39 3.67 -19.87
C SER A 143 -8.01 3.08 -19.62
N PHE A 144 -7.87 1.76 -19.79
CA PHE A 144 -6.64 1.04 -19.51
C PHE A 144 -6.13 0.31 -20.75
N GLN A 145 -4.83 0.45 -21.02
CA GLN A 145 -4.12 -0.30 -22.05
C GLN A 145 -3.12 -1.25 -21.39
N LEU A 146 -3.50 -2.53 -21.31
CA LEU A 146 -2.69 -3.58 -20.70
C LEU A 146 -1.62 -4.12 -21.64
N THR A 147 -0.43 -4.31 -21.08
CA THR A 147 0.68 -5.05 -21.69
C THR A 147 1.29 -5.99 -20.66
N PHE A 148 2.06 -6.98 -21.11
CA PHE A 148 2.89 -7.81 -20.22
C PHE A 148 4.34 -7.73 -20.67
N GLY A 149 5.27 -7.67 -19.73
CA GLY A 149 6.69 -7.59 -20.05
C GLY A 149 7.56 -7.12 -18.89
N THR A 150 8.74 -6.63 -19.21
CA THR A 150 9.72 -6.10 -18.24
C THR A 150 10.06 -4.62 -18.46
N ASN A 151 9.67 -4.04 -19.59
CA ASN A 151 9.89 -2.62 -19.87
C ASN A 151 8.76 -1.77 -19.28
N TYR A 152 8.89 -1.44 -17.99
CA TYR A 152 7.86 -0.74 -17.22
C TYR A 152 8.15 0.74 -16.95
N SER A 153 9.35 1.24 -17.30
CA SER A 153 9.76 2.61 -16.98
C SER A 153 8.83 3.66 -17.59
N ASN A 154 8.37 3.43 -18.82
CA ASN A 154 7.46 4.32 -19.56
C ASN A 154 5.96 4.04 -19.34
N LYS A 155 5.62 3.18 -18.38
CA LYS A 155 4.24 2.81 -18.07
C LYS A 155 3.70 3.65 -16.93
N ASP A 156 2.42 4.00 -17.00
CA ASP A 156 1.72 4.73 -15.94
C ASP A 156 1.59 3.87 -14.68
N MET A 157 1.33 2.56 -14.84
CA MET A 157 1.13 1.62 -13.73
C MET A 157 1.80 0.27 -13.98
N VAL A 158 2.29 -0.36 -12.91
CA VAL A 158 3.05 -1.61 -12.90
C VAL A 158 2.48 -2.53 -11.83
N VAL A 159 1.94 -3.67 -12.25
CA VAL A 159 1.42 -4.73 -11.36
C VAL A 159 2.46 -5.84 -11.29
N TYR A 160 2.90 -6.20 -10.08
CA TYR A 160 3.98 -7.16 -9.86
C TYR A 160 3.83 -7.91 -8.54
N HIS A 161 4.52 -9.04 -8.43
CA HIS A 161 4.47 -9.89 -7.25
C HIS A 161 5.52 -9.43 -6.21
N ASN A 162 5.12 -9.37 -4.94
CA ASN A 162 6.03 -9.17 -3.82
C ASN A 162 6.21 -10.49 -3.04
N PRO A 163 7.31 -11.22 -3.24
CA PRO A 163 7.52 -12.50 -2.57
C PRO A 163 7.98 -12.36 -1.10
N SER A 164 8.25 -11.14 -0.64
CA SER A 164 8.81 -10.86 0.69
C SER A 164 7.77 -10.43 1.71
N GLN A 165 6.56 -10.08 1.27
CA GLN A 165 5.48 -9.67 2.13
C GLN A 165 4.77 -10.89 2.74
N SER A 166 4.41 -10.77 4.02
CA SER A 166 3.64 -11.78 4.74
C SER A 166 2.14 -11.56 4.59
N GLY A 167 1.34 -12.60 4.82
CA GLY A 167 -0.11 -12.54 4.61
C GLY A 167 -0.50 -12.67 3.14
N ALA A 168 -1.73 -12.28 2.83
CA ALA A 168 -2.30 -12.33 1.49
C ALA A 168 -3.03 -11.01 1.21
N GLY A 169 -2.79 -10.41 0.05
CA GLY A 169 -3.40 -9.13 -0.33
C GLY A 169 -2.60 -8.41 -1.40
N GLY A 170 -2.78 -7.10 -1.44
CA GLY A 170 -2.09 -6.22 -2.34
C GLY A 170 -1.71 -4.91 -1.65
N SER A 171 -1.02 -4.06 -2.41
CA SER A 171 -0.80 -2.69 -2.01
C SER A 171 -0.63 -1.75 -3.20
N ALA A 172 -0.97 -0.50 -2.97
CA ALA A 172 -0.94 0.57 -3.96
C ALA A 172 -0.65 1.92 -3.30
N GLY A 173 -1.11 2.99 -3.92
CA GLY A 173 -1.03 4.35 -3.43
C GLY A 173 -2.04 5.21 -4.18
N PHE A 174 -2.06 6.51 -3.93
CA PHE A 174 -3.05 7.41 -4.53
C PHE A 174 -2.53 8.16 -5.75
N PRO A 175 -3.43 8.64 -6.65
CA PRO A 175 -3.07 9.49 -7.77
C PRO A 175 -2.31 10.75 -7.33
N GLU A 176 -1.50 11.27 -8.23
CA GLU A 176 -0.82 12.55 -8.06
C GLU A 176 -0.73 13.29 -9.39
N ASN A 177 -0.96 14.61 -9.38
CA ASN A 177 -0.76 15.46 -10.55
C ASN A 177 -1.49 14.99 -11.84
N GLY A 178 -2.67 14.37 -11.69
CA GLY A 178 -3.45 13.86 -12.81
C GLY A 178 -2.99 12.52 -13.37
N ASN A 179 -2.04 11.84 -12.72
CA ASN A 179 -1.56 10.51 -13.07
C ASN A 179 -1.98 9.49 -12.01
N PRO A 180 -2.21 8.22 -12.40
CA PRO A 180 -2.45 7.17 -11.41
C PRO A 180 -1.20 6.90 -10.58
N TYR A 181 -1.37 6.24 -9.45
CA TYR A 181 -0.24 5.68 -8.73
C TYR A 181 0.44 4.57 -9.56
N LYS A 182 1.77 4.50 -9.49
CA LYS A 182 2.56 3.66 -10.40
C LYS A 182 2.68 2.21 -9.94
N TRP A 183 2.79 1.95 -8.65
CA TRP A 183 3.20 0.64 -8.14
C TRP A 183 2.01 -0.10 -7.57
N VAL A 184 1.73 -1.30 -8.07
CA VAL A 184 0.71 -2.18 -7.53
C VAL A 184 1.36 -3.51 -7.19
N GLN A 185 1.46 -3.83 -5.91
CA GLN A 185 1.98 -5.10 -5.43
C GLN A 185 0.84 -6.07 -5.17
N ILE A 186 1.09 -7.35 -5.40
CA ILE A 186 0.27 -8.45 -4.90
C ILE A 186 1.16 -9.48 -4.22
N TYR A 187 0.64 -10.17 -3.20
CA TYR A 187 1.41 -11.13 -2.42
C TYR A 187 0.51 -12.17 -1.75
N GLY A 188 1.04 -13.38 -1.55
CA GLY A 188 0.38 -14.44 -0.78
C GLY A 188 -0.90 -15.03 -1.39
N LEU A 189 -1.17 -14.80 -2.68
CA LEU A 189 -2.43 -15.22 -3.32
C LEU A 189 -2.38 -16.62 -3.97
N ASP A 190 -1.31 -17.39 -3.79
CA ASP A 190 -1.10 -18.68 -4.47
C ASP A 190 -2.20 -19.71 -4.20
N ASN A 191 -2.74 -19.72 -2.98
CA ASN A 191 -3.78 -20.66 -2.54
C ASN A 191 -5.20 -20.18 -2.85
N TYR A 192 -5.37 -18.98 -3.38
CA TYR A 192 -6.66 -18.44 -3.76
C TYR A 192 -6.98 -18.75 -5.23
N ASP A 193 -8.28 -18.75 -5.56
CA ASP A 193 -8.70 -18.88 -6.95
C ASP A 193 -8.43 -17.59 -7.74
N THR A 194 -8.64 -17.66 -9.05
CA THR A 194 -8.32 -16.54 -9.95
C THR A 194 -9.24 -15.34 -9.73
N ASN A 195 -10.47 -15.54 -9.26
CA ASN A 195 -11.42 -14.45 -9.01
C ASN A 195 -11.02 -13.65 -7.77
N VAL A 196 -10.57 -14.33 -6.71
CA VAL A 196 -10.04 -13.61 -5.53
C VAL A 196 -8.76 -12.84 -5.89
N VAL A 197 -7.90 -13.40 -6.74
CA VAL A 197 -6.72 -12.67 -7.24
C VAL A 197 -7.13 -11.46 -8.08
N GLU A 198 -8.18 -11.60 -8.89
CA GLU A 198 -8.76 -10.49 -9.64
C GLU A 198 -9.29 -9.41 -8.70
N HIS A 199 -10.06 -9.79 -7.68
CA HIS A 199 -10.59 -8.85 -6.68
C HIS A 199 -9.49 -7.99 -6.07
N VAL A 200 -8.41 -8.62 -5.58
CA VAL A 200 -7.27 -7.89 -5.00
C VAL A 200 -6.64 -6.94 -6.03
N ILE A 201 -6.41 -7.40 -7.27
CA ILE A 201 -5.85 -6.51 -8.30
C ILE A 201 -6.80 -5.35 -8.65
N THR A 202 -8.10 -5.61 -8.74
CA THR A 202 -9.13 -4.59 -8.98
C THR A 202 -9.13 -3.55 -7.86
N HIS A 203 -9.07 -4.00 -6.60
CA HIS A 203 -8.97 -3.17 -5.41
C HIS A 203 -7.76 -2.21 -5.48
N GLU A 204 -6.57 -2.75 -5.75
CA GLU A 204 -5.34 -1.95 -5.79
C GLU A 204 -5.29 -0.97 -6.97
N ILE A 205 -5.83 -1.35 -8.14
CA ILE A 205 -6.02 -0.42 -9.25
C ILE A 205 -7.00 0.69 -8.84
N GLY A 206 -8.02 0.35 -8.06
CA GLY A 206 -9.00 1.28 -7.50
C GLY A 206 -8.33 2.39 -6.68
N HIS A 207 -7.47 2.02 -5.74
CA HIS A 207 -6.64 2.98 -5.00
C HIS A 207 -5.77 3.83 -5.92
N SER A 208 -5.13 3.19 -6.88
CA SER A 208 -4.25 3.86 -7.85
C SER A 208 -4.97 4.87 -8.74
N VAL A 209 -6.30 4.78 -8.87
CA VAL A 209 -7.15 5.78 -9.53
C VAL A 209 -7.98 6.60 -8.54
N GLY A 210 -7.77 6.47 -7.24
CA GLY A 210 -8.24 7.42 -6.24
C GLY A 210 -9.39 6.95 -5.36
N PHE A 211 -9.79 5.68 -5.40
CA PHE A 211 -10.69 5.12 -4.37
C PHE A 211 -10.00 5.05 -3.01
N ARG A 212 -10.82 5.13 -1.97
CA ARG A 212 -10.48 4.75 -0.59
C ARG A 212 -11.31 3.52 -0.22
N HIS A 213 -11.00 2.89 0.91
CA HIS A 213 -11.87 1.82 1.42
C HIS A 213 -13.29 2.31 1.67
N THR A 214 -14.28 1.45 1.46
CA THR A 214 -15.70 1.77 1.67
C THR A 214 -16.14 1.60 3.13
N ASP A 215 -15.50 0.70 3.86
CA ASP A 215 -15.77 0.47 5.28
C ASP A 215 -14.72 1.11 6.20
N TRP A 216 -14.01 2.14 5.73
CA TRP A 216 -13.01 2.89 6.51
C TRP A 216 -13.48 3.34 7.90
N PHE A 217 -14.78 3.62 8.05
CA PHE A 217 -15.36 4.14 9.29
C PHE A 217 -15.42 3.11 10.43
N ASN A 218 -15.35 1.81 10.13
CA ASN A 218 -15.44 0.75 11.14
C ASN A 218 -14.61 -0.51 10.84
N ARG A 219 -14.04 -0.65 9.64
CA ARG A 219 -13.33 -1.84 9.16
C ARG A 219 -14.16 -3.12 9.36
N ALA A 220 -15.47 -3.02 9.13
CA ALA A 220 -16.40 -4.12 9.36
C ALA A 220 -16.08 -5.35 8.51
N SER A 221 -15.55 -5.18 7.29
CA SER A 221 -15.08 -6.29 6.45
C SER A 221 -13.95 -7.09 7.11
N CYS A 222 -13.14 -6.43 7.94
CA CYS A 222 -12.06 -7.05 8.70
C CYS A 222 -12.53 -7.67 10.04
N GLY A 223 -13.83 -7.69 10.32
CA GLY A 223 -14.37 -8.14 11.61
C GLY A 223 -14.01 -7.21 12.77
N GLN A 224 -13.62 -5.99 12.45
CA GLN A 224 -13.23 -4.96 13.40
C GLN A 224 -14.37 -3.95 13.61
N ASN A 225 -14.30 -3.20 14.71
CA ASN A 225 -15.14 -2.04 14.94
C ASN A 225 -14.26 -0.86 15.35
N VAL A 226 -13.15 -0.70 14.62
CA VAL A 226 -12.21 0.41 14.77
C VAL A 226 -12.29 1.27 13.52
N ASN A 227 -12.36 2.59 13.72
CA ASN A 227 -12.36 3.54 12.61
C ASN A 227 -10.92 3.78 12.17
N GLU A 228 -10.70 3.94 10.87
CA GLU A 228 -9.44 4.41 10.29
C GLU A 228 -9.21 5.92 10.57
N GLY A 229 -9.31 6.33 11.83
CA GLY A 229 -9.13 7.71 12.31
C GLY A 229 -10.44 8.49 12.54
N ALA A 230 -10.34 9.74 12.98
CA ALA A 230 -11.51 10.54 13.36
C ALA A 230 -12.43 10.85 12.16
N GLY A 231 -13.66 10.34 12.18
CA GLY A 231 -14.73 10.78 11.30
C GLY A 231 -15.88 9.79 11.29
N SER A 232 -16.85 9.94 12.19
CA SER A 232 -18.14 9.23 12.11
C SER A 232 -19.20 10.05 11.37
N ILE A 233 -18.81 11.15 10.74
CA ILE A 233 -19.72 12.16 10.19
C ILE A 233 -19.33 12.46 8.75
N GLY A 234 -20.22 12.03 7.85
CA GLY A 234 -20.26 12.42 6.44
C GLY A 234 -19.48 11.55 5.48
N ALA A 235 -19.74 10.25 5.41
CA ALA A 235 -19.49 9.62 4.11
C ALA A 235 -20.30 10.41 3.05
N ILE A 236 -19.67 10.95 2.00
CA ILE A 236 -20.46 11.33 0.81
C ILE A 236 -20.94 10.02 0.21
N ASP A 237 -22.20 9.68 0.48
CA ASP A 237 -22.93 8.61 -0.17
C ASP A 237 -22.73 8.73 -1.70
N LEU A 238 -22.06 7.75 -2.31
CA LEU A 238 -21.90 7.64 -3.77
C LEU A 238 -23.20 7.20 -4.46
N GLY A 239 -24.33 7.24 -3.76
CA GLY A 239 -25.66 7.01 -4.30
C GLY A 239 -26.06 5.55 -4.33
N GLY A 240 -25.42 4.69 -3.54
CA GLY A 240 -25.83 3.29 -3.44
C GLY A 240 -25.72 2.74 -2.02
N ASN A 241 -26.51 1.69 -1.80
CA ASN A 241 -26.96 1.25 -0.48
C ASN A 241 -26.36 -0.10 -0.08
N SER A 242 -25.28 -0.55 -0.75
CA SER A 242 -24.69 -1.88 -0.56
C SER A 242 -23.16 -1.85 -0.50
N PRO A 243 -22.56 -1.19 0.51
CA PRO A 243 -21.11 -1.19 0.69
C PRO A 243 -20.55 -2.60 0.88
N GLU A 244 -21.37 -3.56 1.34
CA GLU A 244 -20.99 -4.96 1.54
C GLU A 244 -20.60 -5.73 0.27
N THR A 245 -20.89 -5.21 -0.92
CA THR A 245 -20.47 -5.83 -2.19
C THR A 245 -19.42 -4.99 -2.93
N SER A 246 -18.82 -4.00 -2.26
CA SER A 246 -17.81 -3.15 -2.87
C SER A 246 -16.48 -3.91 -2.99
N VAL A 247 -15.84 -3.82 -4.15
CA VAL A 247 -14.46 -4.30 -4.32
C VAL A 247 -13.46 -3.48 -3.48
N MET A 248 -13.87 -2.31 -3.00
CA MET A 248 -13.08 -1.43 -2.14
C MET A 248 -13.31 -1.68 -0.64
N LEU A 249 -13.88 -2.82 -0.23
CA LEU A 249 -13.85 -3.21 1.18
C LEU A 249 -12.41 -3.45 1.63
N ALA A 250 -12.06 -2.98 2.83
CA ALA A 250 -10.72 -3.03 3.37
C ALA A 250 -10.13 -4.44 3.56
N CYS A 251 -10.99 -5.44 3.76
CA CYS A 251 -10.61 -6.84 3.82
C CYS A 251 -11.45 -7.66 2.84
N PHE A 252 -10.78 -8.47 2.05
CA PHE A 252 -11.40 -9.41 1.12
C PHE A 252 -11.62 -10.79 1.78
N SER A 253 -12.57 -11.57 1.26
CA SER A 253 -12.80 -12.96 1.68
C SER A 253 -12.26 -13.98 0.66
N SER A 254 -12.31 -15.28 1.00
CA SER A 254 -11.93 -16.33 0.06
C SER A 254 -13.00 -16.62 -1.03
N ASN A 255 -14.11 -15.87 -1.04
CA ASN A 255 -15.23 -16.09 -1.96
C ASN A 255 -15.52 -14.87 -2.85
N GLU A 256 -14.56 -13.94 -2.96
CA GLU A 256 -14.72 -12.78 -3.83
C GLU A 256 -14.77 -13.18 -5.31
N ASP A 257 -15.54 -12.41 -6.09
CA ASP A 257 -15.63 -12.57 -7.54
C ASP A 257 -14.78 -11.55 -8.32
N GLY A 258 -14.42 -10.42 -7.71
CA GLY A 258 -13.62 -9.36 -8.30
C GLY A 258 -14.40 -8.39 -9.18
N GLU A 259 -15.73 -8.48 -9.15
CA GLU A 259 -16.63 -7.64 -9.92
C GLU A 259 -17.00 -6.36 -9.16
N PHE A 260 -17.29 -5.29 -9.91
CA PHE A 260 -17.71 -4.03 -9.29
C PHE A 260 -19.13 -4.11 -8.74
N GLY A 261 -19.28 -3.69 -7.49
CA GLY A 261 -20.56 -3.35 -6.91
C GLY A 261 -21.14 -2.06 -7.48
N VAL A 262 -22.42 -1.79 -7.18
CA VAL A 262 -23.10 -0.55 -7.63
C VAL A 262 -22.38 0.70 -7.14
N ASP A 263 -21.88 0.68 -5.92
CA ASP A 263 -21.19 1.83 -5.30
C ASP A 263 -19.85 2.11 -5.97
N ASP A 264 -19.14 1.06 -6.39
CA ASP A 264 -17.88 1.19 -7.13
C ASP A 264 -18.12 1.80 -8.51
N ILE A 265 -19.16 1.34 -9.22
CA ILE A 265 -19.51 1.88 -10.55
C ILE A 265 -19.89 3.37 -10.42
N ASN A 266 -20.77 3.71 -9.48
CA ASN A 266 -21.16 5.11 -9.25
C ASN A 266 -19.96 5.97 -8.86
N GLY A 267 -19.07 5.45 -8.01
CA GLY A 267 -17.82 6.11 -7.63
C GLY A 267 -16.94 6.45 -8.83
N LEU A 268 -16.73 5.48 -9.73
CA LEU A 268 -15.95 5.69 -10.95
C LEU A 268 -16.59 6.73 -11.87
N GLN A 269 -17.92 6.68 -12.06
CA GLN A 269 -18.66 7.65 -12.90
C GLN A 269 -18.66 9.08 -12.32
N ILE A 270 -18.63 9.21 -10.98
CA ILE A 270 -18.51 10.51 -10.32
C ILE A 270 -17.09 11.07 -10.46
N MET A 271 -16.08 10.20 -10.42
CA MET A 271 -14.68 10.60 -10.57
C MET A 271 -14.30 10.96 -12.01
N TYR A 272 -14.84 10.23 -12.99
CA TYR A 272 -14.35 10.20 -14.37
C TYR A 272 -15.46 10.24 -15.39
#